data_AF-A0A6N7ZQ37-F1
#
_entry.id   AF-A0A6N7ZQ37-F1
#
_cell.length_a   1.000
_cell.length_b   1.000
_cell.length_c   1.000
_cell.angle_alpha   90.00
_cell.angle_beta   90.00
_cell.angle_gamma   90.00
#
_symmetry.space_group_name_H-M   'P 1'
#
loop_
_entity.id
_entity.type
_entity.pdbx_description
1 polymer ?
#
loop_
_entity_poly.entity_id
_entity_poly.type
_entity_poly.pdbx_seq_one_letter_code
_entity_poly.pdbx_strand_id
1 'polypeptide(L)'
;MKLSDEIGTLAVADLLLPLTNQGHVVEDANNIRMNQPGYDFIVDRSFRIQVKTGTYVESFGWAHKVGGSGADLEFDFLIGVDLGVLLNGNLGRLATKNIPIKDTPDFYLIPGDVVRSWVKQERRVNKRGNHIYYYKRKLNQNTKEAQTQTLELFDYLNNFDLLEKTIRRVLPNC
;
A
#
# COMPACT_ATOMS: atom_id res chain seq x y z
N MET A 1 10.58 2.07 15.32
CA MET A 1 10.05 2.03 13.95
C MET A 1 11.24 2.10 12.99
N LYS A 2 11.20 1.51 11.78
CA LYS A 2 12.32 1.68 10.82
C LYS A 2 12.15 3.03 10.12
N LEU A 3 13.25 3.72 9.79
CA LEU A 3 13.22 5.02 9.10
C LEU A 3 12.32 5.03 7.84
N SER A 4 12.30 3.95 7.06
CA SER A 4 11.42 3.79 5.90
C SER A 4 9.93 3.83 6.24
N ASP A 5 9.58 3.30 7.42
CA ASP A 5 8.20 3.24 7.90
C ASP A 5 7.80 4.63 8.40
N GLU A 6 8.70 5.34 9.11
CA GLU A 6 8.48 6.72 9.55
C GLU A 6 8.26 7.66 8.36
N ILE A 7 9.15 7.62 7.37
CA ILE A 7 9.05 8.46 6.17
C ILE A 7 7.79 8.12 5.37
N GLY A 8 7.45 6.84 5.22
CA GLY A 8 6.26 6.46 4.47
C GLY A 8 4.96 6.86 5.19
N THR A 9 4.91 6.74 6.52
CA THR A 9 3.77 7.25 7.31
C THR A 9 3.62 8.76 7.18
N LEU A 10 4.72 9.52 7.23
CA LEU A 10 4.70 10.98 7.00
C LEU A 10 4.21 11.33 5.59
N ALA A 11 4.68 10.61 4.56
CA ALA A 11 4.24 10.83 3.19
C ALA A 11 2.74 10.58 3.02
N VAL A 12 2.17 9.60 3.73
CA VAL A 12 0.72 9.37 3.74
C VAL A 12 -0.03 10.45 4.52
N ALA A 13 0.50 10.91 5.66
CA ALA A 13 -0.09 12.02 6.40
C ALA A 13 -0.18 13.29 5.53
N ASP A 14 0.87 13.61 4.77
CA ASP A 14 0.89 14.72 3.83
C ASP A 14 -0.12 14.52 2.67
N LEU A 15 -0.23 13.29 2.16
CA LEU A 15 -1.22 12.95 1.14
C LEU A 15 -2.67 13.16 1.62
N LEU A 16 -2.93 12.97 2.92
CA LEU A 16 -4.25 13.11 3.53
C LEU A 16 -4.55 14.54 4.02
N LEU A 17 -3.58 15.46 3.99
CA LEU A 17 -3.74 16.84 4.41
C LEU A 17 -4.89 17.61 3.69
N PRO A 18 -5.18 17.38 2.39
CA PRO A 18 -6.34 17.98 1.76
C PRO A 18 -7.67 17.63 2.45
N LEU A 19 -7.80 16.44 3.05
CA LEU A 19 -9.02 16.03 3.76
C LEU A 19 -9.19 16.80 5.07
N THR A 20 -8.11 17.03 5.81
CA THR A 20 -8.18 17.83 7.04
C THR A 20 -8.55 19.28 6.73
N ASN A 21 -8.04 19.83 5.63
CA ASN A 21 -8.43 21.17 5.14
C ASN A 21 -9.91 21.26 4.73
N GLN A 22 -10.54 20.13 4.36
CA GLN A 22 -11.97 20.02 4.06
C GLN A 22 -12.83 19.77 5.32
N GLY A 23 -12.23 19.71 6.51
CA GLY A 23 -12.94 19.54 7.78
C GLY A 23 -13.04 18.10 8.28
N HIS A 24 -12.43 17.14 7.59
CA HIS A 24 -12.36 15.75 8.06
C HIS A 24 -11.35 15.58 9.19
N VAL A 25 -11.66 14.70 10.14
CA VAL A 25 -10.75 14.33 11.22
C VAL A 25 -9.94 13.12 10.76
N VAL A 26 -8.65 13.33 10.50
CA VAL A 26 -7.68 12.27 10.17
C VAL A 26 -6.89 11.94 11.44
N GLU A 27 -7.05 10.72 11.94
CA GLU A 27 -6.37 10.24 13.15
C GLU A 27 -5.33 9.17 12.79
N ASP A 28 -4.11 9.29 13.32
CA ASP A 28 -3.12 8.21 13.29
C ASP A 28 -3.49 7.17 14.37
N ALA A 29 -3.83 5.97 13.91
CA ALA A 29 -4.29 4.88 14.77
C ALA A 29 -3.20 4.43 15.75
N ASN A 30 -1.92 4.61 15.42
CA ASN A 30 -0.80 4.27 16.30
C ASN A 30 -0.75 5.17 17.55
N ASN A 31 -1.26 6.41 17.45
CA ASN A 31 -1.34 7.34 18.58
C ASN A 31 -2.49 7.03 19.53
N ILE A 32 -3.57 6.39 19.03
CA ILE A 32 -4.78 6.10 19.80
C ILE A 32 -4.74 4.70 20.40
N ARG A 33 -4.28 3.71 19.62
CA ARG A 33 -4.24 2.30 20.02
C ARG A 33 -2.95 1.66 19.51
N MET A 34 -1.94 1.62 20.37
CA MET A 34 -0.70 0.91 20.07
C MET A 34 -1.00 -0.56 19.69
N ASN A 35 -0.50 -0.99 18.54
CA ASN A 35 -0.52 -2.37 18.05
C ASN A 35 -1.89 -2.95 17.64
N GLN A 36 -2.87 -2.16 17.20
CA GLN A 36 -4.03 -2.76 16.52
C GLN A 36 -3.65 -3.23 15.10
N PRO A 37 -3.86 -4.52 14.76
CA PRO A 37 -3.82 -4.94 13.37
C PRO A 37 -5.01 -4.33 12.62
N GLY A 38 -4.77 -3.87 11.38
CA GLY A 38 -5.85 -3.58 10.43
C GLY A 38 -5.74 -2.24 9.71
N TYR A 39 -5.28 -1.17 10.36
CA TYR A 39 -5.11 0.14 9.71
C TYR A 39 -4.14 1.03 10.49
N ASP A 40 -3.54 2.00 9.80
CA ASP A 40 -2.61 2.99 10.37
C ASP A 40 -3.25 4.37 10.51
N PHE A 41 -4.23 4.71 9.65
CA PHE A 41 -5.00 5.95 9.74
C PHE A 41 -6.50 5.66 9.71
N ILE A 42 -7.27 6.53 10.34
CA ILE A 42 -8.73 6.53 10.25
C ILE A 42 -9.25 7.94 9.99
N VAL A 43 -10.13 8.08 9.00
CA VAL A 43 -10.80 9.34 8.64
C VAL A 43 -12.24 9.29 9.12
N ASP A 44 -12.66 10.30 9.89
CA ASP A 44 -14.00 10.43 10.48
C ASP A 44 -14.51 9.16 11.17
N ARG A 45 -13.59 8.41 11.79
CA ARG A 45 -13.85 7.12 12.45
C ARG A 45 -14.51 6.06 11.57
N SER A 46 -14.52 6.26 10.25
CA SER A 46 -15.34 5.49 9.31
C SER A 46 -14.53 4.93 8.15
N PHE A 47 -13.49 5.63 7.70
CA PHE A 47 -12.67 5.20 6.58
C PHE A 47 -11.26 4.84 7.06
N ARG A 48 -10.94 3.56 7.03
CA ARG A 48 -9.68 3.01 7.56
C ARG A 48 -8.66 2.83 6.45
N ILE A 49 -7.46 3.33 6.68
CA ILE A 49 -6.36 3.31 5.71
C ILE A 49 -5.19 2.53 6.32
N GLN A 50 -4.77 1.47 5.64
CA GLN A 50 -3.55 0.75 5.95
C GLN A 50 -2.41 1.26 5.07
N VAL A 51 -1.25 1.53 5.67
CA VAL A 51 -0.01 1.93 5.01
C VAL A 51 0.95 0.75 4.93
N LYS A 52 1.63 0.62 3.78
CA LYS A 52 2.73 -0.34 3.58
C LYS A 52 3.92 0.32 2.91
N THR A 53 5.04 0.33 3.62
CA THR A 53 6.33 0.93 3.23
C THR A 53 7.38 -0.12 2.84
N GLY A 54 7.07 -1.40 3.07
CA GLY A 54 7.92 -2.55 2.81
C GLY A 54 8.09 -2.83 1.31
N THR A 55 8.91 -2.01 0.65
CA THR A 55 9.13 -2.10 -0.79
C THR A 55 10.50 -2.68 -1.11
N TYR A 56 10.50 -3.57 -2.07
CA TYR A 56 11.66 -4.04 -2.81
C TYR A 56 11.69 -3.34 -4.15
N VAL A 57 12.84 -3.37 -4.80
CA VAL A 57 13.05 -2.67 -6.07
C VAL A 57 12.05 -3.08 -7.15
N GLU A 58 11.72 -4.37 -7.25
CA GLU A 58 10.74 -4.85 -8.24
C GLU A 58 9.34 -5.08 -7.67
N SER A 59 9.16 -5.07 -6.34
CA SER A 59 7.88 -5.48 -5.73
C SER A 59 7.59 -4.86 -4.37
N PHE A 60 6.34 -4.90 -3.95
CA PHE A 60 5.93 -4.69 -2.56
C PHE A 60 5.71 -6.03 -1.89
N GLY A 61 6.18 -6.16 -0.65
CA GLY A 61 5.90 -7.31 0.18
C GLY A 61 4.97 -6.94 1.33
N TRP A 62 3.86 -7.66 1.46
CA TRP A 62 3.00 -7.56 2.63
C TRP A 62 2.81 -8.94 3.26
N ALA A 63 2.94 -9.04 4.58
CA ALA A 63 2.73 -10.29 5.29
C ALA A 63 1.27 -10.44 5.75
N HIS A 64 0.62 -11.53 5.35
CA HIS A 64 -0.73 -11.94 5.77
C HIS A 64 -0.70 -13.43 6.13
N LYS A 65 -1.29 -13.83 7.26
CA LYS A 65 -1.39 -15.25 7.65
C LYS A 65 -2.67 -15.86 7.07
N VAL A 66 -2.51 -16.82 6.17
CA VAL A 66 -3.63 -17.64 5.68
C VAL A 66 -4.32 -18.35 6.86
N GLY A 67 -5.64 -18.19 6.97
CA GLY A 67 -6.47 -18.83 8.01
C GLY A 67 -6.50 -18.11 9.37
N GLY A 68 -5.88 -16.93 9.51
CA GLY A 68 -6.02 -16.08 10.70
C GLY A 68 -7.37 -15.35 10.78
N SER A 69 -7.60 -14.59 11.85
CA SER A 69 -8.84 -13.82 12.08
C SER A 69 -9.15 -12.74 11.04
N GLY A 70 -8.25 -12.50 10.07
CA GLY A 70 -8.40 -11.46 9.05
C GLY A 70 -8.35 -10.04 9.60
N ALA A 71 -7.98 -9.84 10.88
CA ALA A 71 -7.94 -8.52 11.50
C ALA A 71 -6.97 -7.56 10.77
N ASP A 72 -5.90 -8.09 10.16
CA ASP A 72 -4.96 -7.33 9.34
C ASP A 72 -5.52 -6.89 7.96
N LEU A 73 -6.73 -7.33 7.62
CA LEU A 73 -7.50 -6.95 6.42
C LEU A 73 -8.66 -5.99 6.71
N GLU A 74 -8.79 -5.54 7.96
CA GLU A 74 -9.85 -4.61 8.41
C GLU A 74 -9.56 -3.14 8.06
N PHE A 75 -9.16 -2.91 6.81
CA PHE A 75 -9.04 -1.59 6.19
C PHE A 75 -9.99 -1.44 5.01
N ASP A 76 -10.33 -0.20 4.70
CA ASP A 76 -11.13 0.16 3.54
C ASP A 76 -10.23 0.51 2.35
N PHE A 77 -9.00 0.96 2.63
CA PHE A 77 -8.02 1.33 1.62
C PHE A 77 -6.59 0.97 2.04
N LEU A 78 -5.78 0.55 1.07
CA LEU A 78 -4.36 0.28 1.23
C LEU A 78 -3.57 1.34 0.46
N ILE A 79 -2.58 1.94 1.12
CA ILE A 79 -1.62 2.84 0.49
C ILE A 79 -0.22 2.23 0.59
N GLY A 80 0.30 1.76 -0.54
CA GLY A 80 1.69 1.34 -0.67
C GLY A 80 2.57 2.53 -1.00
N VAL A 81 3.60 2.81 -0.19
CA VAL A 81 4.54 3.92 -0.42
C VAL A 81 5.88 3.38 -0.89
N ASP A 82 6.26 3.67 -2.13
CA ASP A 82 7.57 3.32 -2.68
C ASP A 82 8.60 4.44 -2.52
N LEU A 83 9.49 4.23 -1.56
CA LEU A 83 10.65 5.09 -1.28
C LEU A 83 11.94 4.64 -1.98
N GLY A 84 11.91 3.53 -2.74
CA GLY A 84 13.06 2.65 -2.97
C GLY A 84 14.31 3.25 -3.61
N VAL A 85 14.19 4.37 -4.34
CA VAL A 85 15.33 5.07 -4.96
C VAL A 85 15.50 6.51 -4.45
N LEU A 86 14.55 7.00 -3.66
CA LEU A 86 14.57 8.34 -3.07
C LEU A 86 15.58 8.45 -1.95
N LEU A 87 15.63 7.43 -1.09
CA LEU A 87 16.35 7.53 0.18
C LEU A 87 17.86 7.62 0.02
N ASN A 88 18.42 7.22 -1.13
CA ASN A 88 19.86 7.29 -1.32
C ASN A 88 20.33 7.62 -2.75
N GLY A 89 19.45 7.69 -3.76
CA GLY A 89 19.81 7.88 -5.17
C GLY A 89 20.81 6.85 -5.74
N ASN A 90 21.18 5.85 -4.94
CA ASN A 90 22.30 4.95 -5.16
C ASN A 90 21.75 3.55 -5.44
N LEU A 91 21.66 3.21 -6.72
CA LEU A 91 21.12 1.93 -7.19
C LEU A 91 22.05 0.74 -6.88
N GLY A 92 23.33 0.97 -6.58
CA GLY A 92 24.29 -0.08 -6.20
C GLY A 92 24.31 -1.24 -7.20
N ARG A 93 24.08 -2.47 -6.70
CA ARG A 93 24.01 -3.71 -7.53
C ARG A 93 22.88 -3.71 -8.56
N LEU A 94 21.96 -2.77 -8.47
CA LEU A 94 20.80 -2.63 -9.33
C LEU A 94 20.99 -1.55 -10.40
N ALA A 95 22.15 -0.89 -10.46
CA ALA A 95 22.46 0.08 -11.52
C ALA A 95 22.40 -0.55 -12.94
N THR A 96 22.57 -1.87 -13.05
CA THR A 96 22.41 -2.62 -14.31
C THR A 96 20.96 -2.86 -14.69
N LYS A 97 20.02 -2.53 -13.81
CA LYS A 97 18.58 -2.54 -14.06
C LYS A 97 18.18 -1.10 -14.40
N ASN A 98 17.40 -0.90 -15.46
CA ASN A 98 16.85 0.40 -15.85
C ASN A 98 15.78 0.86 -14.85
N ILE A 99 16.18 1.12 -13.61
CA ILE A 99 15.31 1.60 -12.54
C ILE A 99 15.38 3.13 -12.55
N PRO A 100 14.25 3.83 -12.79
CA PRO A 100 14.23 5.28 -12.75
C PRO A 100 14.53 5.76 -11.32
N ILE A 101 15.43 6.74 -11.19
CA ILE A 101 15.53 7.57 -9.98
C ILE A 101 14.35 8.56 -10.04
N LYS A 102 13.71 8.79 -8.90
CA LYS A 102 12.54 9.68 -8.80
C LYS A 102 12.77 10.69 -7.69
N ASP A 103 12.12 11.84 -7.83
CA ASP A 103 12.20 12.96 -6.88
C ASP A 103 11.07 12.93 -5.84
N THR A 104 10.00 12.16 -6.12
CA THR A 104 8.84 12.00 -5.25
C THR A 104 8.50 10.53 -5.00
N PRO A 105 7.85 10.19 -3.87
CA PRO A 105 7.37 8.82 -3.63
C PRO A 105 6.34 8.42 -4.66
N ASP A 106 6.29 7.12 -4.98
CA ASP A 106 5.15 6.56 -5.69
C ASP A 106 4.16 5.99 -4.68
N PHE A 107 2.88 6.25 -4.92
CA PHE A 107 1.78 5.75 -4.10
C PHE A 107 0.99 4.71 -4.88
N TYR A 108 0.80 3.53 -4.30
CA TYR A 108 -0.09 2.51 -4.84
C TYR A 108 -1.37 2.54 -4.03
N LEU A 109 -2.45 2.99 -4.66
CA LEU A 109 -3.71 3.35 -4.03
C LEU A 109 -4.77 2.28 -4.31
N ILE A 110 -4.93 1.33 -3.40
CA ILE A 110 -5.67 0.09 -3.67
C ILE A 110 -6.89 -0.02 -2.74
N PRO A 111 -8.10 -0.19 -3.27
CA PRO A 111 -9.29 -0.50 -2.47
C PRO A 111 -9.14 -1.81 -1.68
N GLY A 112 -9.64 -1.83 -0.44
CA GLY A 112 -9.49 -3.01 0.43
C GLY A 112 -10.20 -4.26 -0.08
N ASP A 113 -11.31 -4.12 -0.81
CA ASP A 113 -12.03 -5.24 -1.43
C ASP A 113 -11.23 -5.91 -2.55
N VAL A 114 -10.48 -5.12 -3.32
CA VAL A 114 -9.51 -5.62 -4.30
C VAL A 114 -8.42 -6.43 -3.60
N VAL A 115 -7.83 -5.90 -2.52
CA VAL A 115 -6.80 -6.62 -1.75
C VAL A 115 -7.35 -7.93 -1.18
N ARG A 116 -8.54 -7.91 -0.58
CA ARG A 116 -9.22 -9.11 -0.07
C ARG A 116 -9.49 -10.14 -1.17
N SER A 117 -9.85 -9.70 -2.37
CA SER A 117 -10.02 -10.58 -3.53
C SER A 117 -8.71 -11.28 -3.91
N TRP A 118 -7.58 -10.56 -3.89
CA TRP A 118 -6.27 -11.16 -4.15
C TRP A 118 -5.87 -12.18 -3.09
N VAL A 119 -6.13 -11.89 -1.81
CA VAL A 119 -5.90 -12.82 -0.69
C VAL A 119 -6.73 -14.09 -0.86
N LYS A 120 -8.03 -13.96 -1.17
CA LYS A 120 -8.95 -15.10 -1.36
C LYS A 120 -8.51 -16.03 -2.49
N GLN A 121 -7.85 -15.49 -3.50
CA GLN A 121 -7.31 -16.25 -4.63
C GLN A 121 -5.91 -16.79 -4.37
N GLU A 122 -5.38 -16.63 -3.14
CA GLU A 122 -4.03 -17.05 -2.73
C GLU A 122 -2.93 -16.47 -3.64
N ARG A 123 -3.17 -15.29 -4.24
CA ARG A 123 -2.23 -14.66 -5.16
C ARG A 123 -0.92 -14.34 -4.44
N ARG A 124 0.14 -14.97 -4.96
CA ARG A 124 1.48 -15.19 -4.43
C ARG A 124 1.59 -15.02 -2.94
N VAL A 125 1.10 -16.02 -2.23
CA VAL A 125 1.53 -16.37 -0.89
C VAL A 125 2.86 -17.15 -1.00
N ASN A 126 3.89 -16.82 -0.21
CA ASN A 126 5.12 -17.65 -0.19
C ASN A 126 4.82 -19.10 0.24
N LYS A 127 5.77 -20.04 0.08
CA LYS A 127 5.61 -21.45 0.54
C LYS A 127 5.15 -21.60 2.01
N ARG A 128 5.28 -20.53 2.82
CA ARG A 128 4.90 -20.49 4.24
C ARG A 128 3.54 -19.87 4.49
N GLY A 129 2.75 -19.53 3.48
CA GLY A 129 1.43 -18.96 3.74
C GLY A 129 1.42 -17.46 4.06
N ASN A 130 2.57 -16.76 3.96
CA ASN A 130 2.77 -15.56 4.77
C ASN A 130 3.03 -14.25 4.03
N HIS A 131 3.35 -14.24 2.74
CA HIS A 131 3.80 -13.00 2.06
C HIS A 131 3.13 -12.87 0.70
N ILE A 132 2.42 -11.76 0.49
CA ILE A 132 1.89 -11.32 -0.79
C ILE A 132 2.92 -10.42 -1.47
N TYR A 133 3.23 -10.72 -2.73
CA TYR A 133 4.14 -9.91 -3.54
C TYR A 133 3.41 -9.27 -4.71
N TYR A 134 3.55 -7.96 -4.82
CA TYR A 134 2.99 -7.17 -5.91
C TYR A 134 4.13 -6.56 -6.73
N TYR A 135 4.16 -6.75 -8.05
CA TYR A 135 5.27 -6.20 -8.86
C TYR A 135 4.98 -4.78 -9.35
N LYS A 136 6.00 -3.94 -9.27
CA LYS A 136 5.97 -2.53 -9.71
C LYS A 136 6.04 -2.37 -11.23
N ARG A 137 6.26 -3.48 -11.97
CA ARG A 137 6.35 -3.53 -13.43
C ARG A 137 5.31 -4.49 -14.00
N LYS A 138 4.88 -4.24 -15.24
CA LYS A 138 4.08 -5.22 -16.00
C LYS A 138 4.88 -6.51 -16.15
N LEU A 139 4.25 -7.62 -15.79
CA LEU A 139 4.85 -8.95 -15.94
C LEU A 139 4.53 -9.50 -17.33
N ASN A 140 5.49 -10.23 -17.90
CA ASN A 140 5.24 -10.99 -19.12
C ASN A 140 4.36 -12.20 -18.77
N GLN A 141 3.20 -12.30 -19.41
CA GLN A 141 2.18 -13.32 -19.12
C GLN A 141 2.66 -14.76 -19.28
N ASN A 142 3.73 -14.98 -20.05
CA ASN A 142 4.31 -16.31 -20.26
C ASN A 142 5.28 -16.74 -19.15
N THR A 143 5.48 -15.91 -18.11
CA THR A 143 6.36 -16.23 -16.99
C THR A 143 5.61 -16.93 -15.86
N LYS A 144 6.30 -17.84 -15.16
CA LYS A 144 5.79 -18.47 -13.92
C LYS A 144 5.41 -17.43 -12.85
N GLU A 145 6.07 -16.27 -12.89
CA GLU A 145 5.76 -15.13 -12.04
C GLU A 145 4.36 -14.59 -12.33
N ALA A 146 4.01 -14.34 -13.60
CA ALA A 146 2.70 -13.82 -13.98
C ALA A 146 1.53 -14.76 -13.64
N GLN A 147 1.73 -16.08 -13.70
CA GLN A 147 0.67 -17.07 -13.44
C GLN A 147 0.18 -17.11 -11.99
N THR A 148 0.94 -16.55 -11.05
CA THR A 148 0.65 -16.66 -9.60
C THR A 148 0.50 -15.33 -8.91
N GLN A 149 0.45 -14.22 -9.65
CA GLN A 149 0.63 -12.89 -9.09
C GLN A 149 -0.47 -11.90 -9.49
N THR A 150 -0.57 -10.84 -8.69
CA THR A 150 -1.36 -9.66 -9.00
C THR A 150 -0.70 -8.88 -10.13
N LEU A 151 -1.38 -8.80 -11.27
CA LEU A 151 -0.93 -8.07 -12.46
C LEU A 151 -1.38 -6.60 -12.43
N GLU A 152 -2.42 -6.34 -11.63
CA GLU A 152 -3.18 -5.10 -11.63
C GLU A 152 -2.53 -4.01 -10.76
N LEU A 153 -1.45 -4.31 -10.02
CA LEU A 153 -0.82 -3.33 -9.10
C LEU A 153 -0.47 -2.03 -9.82
N PHE A 154 0.05 -2.13 -11.04
CA PHE A 154 0.45 -0.98 -11.85
C PHE A 154 -0.73 -0.05 -12.16
N ASP A 155 -1.96 -0.55 -12.20
CA ASP A 155 -3.16 0.24 -12.48
C ASP A 155 -3.60 1.11 -11.28
N TYR A 156 -3.01 0.87 -10.11
CA TYR A 156 -3.22 1.62 -8.88
C TYR A 156 -2.11 2.63 -8.57
N LEU A 157 -1.10 2.74 -9.44
CA LEU A 157 0.01 3.67 -9.28
C LEU A 157 -0.49 5.12 -9.44
N ASN A 158 -0.28 5.93 -8.40
CA ASN A 158 -0.61 7.36 -8.31
C ASN A 158 -2.05 7.67 -8.76
N ASN A 159 -2.97 6.73 -8.57
CA ASN A 159 -4.38 6.85 -8.97
C ASN A 159 -5.19 7.62 -7.91
N PHE A 160 -4.88 8.90 -7.75
CA PHE A 160 -5.48 9.75 -6.71
C PHE A 160 -7.00 9.93 -6.89
N ASP A 161 -7.49 9.93 -8.12
CA ASP A 161 -8.92 9.93 -8.44
C ASP A 161 -9.66 8.75 -7.80
N LEU A 162 -9.03 7.58 -7.75
CA LEU A 162 -9.63 6.39 -7.13
C LEU A 162 -9.74 6.54 -5.61
N LEU A 163 -8.73 7.13 -4.97
CA LEU A 163 -8.77 7.44 -3.55
C LEU A 163 -9.91 8.43 -3.26
N GLU A 164 -10.00 9.53 -4.02
CA GLU A 164 -11.05 10.54 -3.88
C GLU A 164 -12.45 9.93 -4.07
N LYS A 165 -12.66 9.16 -5.15
CA LYS A 165 -13.95 8.50 -5.41
C LYS A 165 -14.33 7.53 -4.29
N THR A 166 -13.35 6.82 -3.74
CA THR A 166 -13.60 5.87 -2.64
C THR A 166 -13.98 6.59 -1.36
N ILE A 167 -13.27 7.68 -1.05
CA ILE A 167 -13.57 8.55 0.09
C ILE A 167 -14.98 9.12 -0.06
N ARG A 168 -15.34 9.75 -1.19
CA ARG A 168 -16.69 10.30 -1.44
C ARG A 168 -17.80 9.26 -1.31
N ARG A 169 -17.54 7.99 -1.67
CA ARG A 169 -18.52 6.91 -1.51
C ARG A 169 -18.78 6.58 -0.03
N VAL A 170 -17.74 6.64 0.81
CA VAL A 170 -17.82 6.29 2.24
C VAL A 170 -18.22 7.50 3.09
N LEU A 171 -17.78 8.69 2.67
CA LEU A 171 -18.00 9.99 3.30
C LEU A 171 -18.71 10.90 2.26
N PRO A 172 -20.03 10.80 2.09
CA PRO A 172 -20.77 11.46 1.01
C PRO A 172 -20.83 13.00 1.11
N ASN A 173 -20.25 13.60 2.15
CA ASN A 173 -20.18 15.05 2.32
C ASN A 173 -18.85 15.67 1.81
N CYS A 174 -18.05 14.90 1.05
CA CYS A 174 -16.80 15.33 0.39
C CYS A 174 -17.02 15.85 -1.05
#